data_AF-A0A819U1P1-F1
#
_entry.id   AF-A0A819U1P1-F1
#
_cell.length_a   1.000
_cell.length_b   1.000
_cell.length_c   1.000
_cell.angle_alpha   90.00
_cell.angle_beta   90.00
_cell.angle_gamma   90.00
#
_symmetry.space_group_name_H-M   'P 1'
#
loop_
_entity.id
_entity.type
_entity.pdbx_description
1 polymer ?
#
loop_
_entity_poly.entity_id
_entity_poly.type
_entity_poly.pdbx_seq_one_letter_code
_entity_poly.pdbx_strand_id
1 'polypeptide(L)'
;HDNDEDDEVFYSPHIRSRLDLSILQSLIAQGFHLSIIKRCYKDQFDLKHDDFADDSNLLVACMILQKQIERIDNKKENIIIPNIKMNETHLREQTGICSSTYI
;
A
#
# COMPACT_ATOMS: atom_id res chain seq x y z
N HIS A 1 5.75 15.75 -24.30
CA HIS A 1 6.45 15.94 -23.00
C HIS A 1 5.30 15.90 -22.02
N ASP A 2 4.81 14.70 -21.74
CA ASP A 2 3.45 14.51 -21.24
C ASP A 2 3.44 13.40 -20.21
N ASN A 3 2.72 13.68 -19.12
CA ASN A 3 2.24 12.77 -18.06
C ASN A 3 3.09 12.69 -16.78
N ASP A 4 3.22 13.82 -16.08
CA ASP A 4 3.53 13.87 -14.63
C ASP A 4 2.38 14.53 -13.83
N GLU A 5 1.15 14.54 -14.34
CA GLU A 5 0.03 15.30 -13.73
C GLU A 5 -0.99 14.49 -12.92
N ASP A 6 -0.82 13.18 -12.69
CA ASP A 6 -1.79 12.36 -11.95
C ASP A 6 -1.17 11.45 -10.88
N ASP A 7 -0.32 11.98 -9.99
CA ASP A 7 0.24 11.19 -8.88
C ASP A 7 0.32 11.94 -7.54
N GLU A 8 -0.47 13.01 -7.34
CA GLU A 8 -0.85 13.51 -6.01
C GLU A 8 -1.89 12.55 -5.36
N VAL A 9 -1.62 11.25 -5.41
CA VAL A 9 -2.35 10.25 -4.62
C VAL A 9 -1.89 10.38 -3.17
N PHE A 10 -2.37 11.42 -2.49
CA PHE A 10 -2.43 11.64 -1.04
C PHE A 10 -1.51 10.72 -0.22
N TYR A 11 -0.19 10.76 -0.47
CA TYR A 11 0.73 9.91 0.25
C TYR A 11 0.81 10.48 1.66
N SER A 12 0.72 9.62 2.68
CA SER A 12 0.92 10.10 4.04
C SER A 12 2.31 10.75 4.12
N PRO A 13 2.48 11.86 4.85
CA PRO A 13 3.78 12.53 4.99
C PRO A 13 4.91 11.58 5.38
N HIS A 14 4.55 10.49 6.07
CA HIS A 14 5.43 9.40 6.41
C HIS A 14 6.08 8.78 5.17
N ILE A 15 5.30 8.30 4.19
CA ILE A 15 5.82 7.64 2.98
C ILE A 15 6.73 8.60 2.19
N ARG A 16 6.33 9.86 2.07
CA ARG A 16 7.08 10.87 1.29
C ARG A 16 8.52 11.02 1.81
N SER A 17 8.72 11.05 3.12
CA SER A 17 10.06 11.21 3.69
C SER A 17 10.96 9.97 3.55
N ARG A 18 10.43 8.82 3.12
CA ARG A 18 11.21 7.60 2.84
C ARG A 18 11.65 7.51 1.39
N LEU A 19 10.97 8.24 0.50
CA LEU A 19 11.34 8.30 -0.92
C LEU A 19 12.62 9.11 -1.17
N ASP A 20 13.10 9.86 -0.18
CA ASP A 20 14.37 10.59 -0.28
C ASP A 20 15.59 9.76 0.20
N LEU A 21 15.39 8.50 0.59
CA LEU A 21 16.45 7.66 1.16
C LEU A 21 17.34 7.02 0.09
N SER A 22 18.62 6.80 0.42
CA SER A 22 19.60 6.13 -0.44
C SER A 22 19.18 4.71 -0.84
N ILE A 23 18.42 4.03 0.02
CA ILE A 23 17.86 2.72 -0.29
C ILE A 23 16.87 2.76 -1.46
N LEU A 24 16.11 3.84 -1.64
CA LEU A 24 15.22 3.99 -2.78
C LEU A 24 16.02 3.99 -4.08
N GLN A 25 17.10 4.76 -4.13
CA GLN A 25 17.98 4.84 -5.30
C GLN A 25 18.61 3.48 -5.61
N SER A 26 19.03 2.74 -4.58
CA SER A 26 19.54 1.38 -4.73
C SER A 26 18.49 0.41 -5.30
N LEU A 27 17.25 0.47 -4.83
CA LEU A 27 16.16 -0.37 -5.32
C LEU A 27 15.79 -0.02 -6.78
N ILE A 28 15.73 1.28 -7.11
CA ILE A 28 15.50 1.72 -8.49
C ILE A 28 16.63 1.23 -9.40
N ALA A 29 17.89 1.34 -8.97
CA ALA A 29 19.05 0.84 -9.71
C ALA A 29 19.04 -0.69 -9.88
N GLN A 30 18.43 -1.43 -8.96
CA GLN A 30 18.20 -2.88 -9.07
C GLN A 30 17.03 -3.23 -10.00
N GLY A 31 16.31 -2.23 -10.53
CA GLY A 31 15.23 -2.40 -11.49
C GLY A 31 13.82 -2.44 -10.89
N PHE A 32 13.66 -2.14 -9.60
CA PHE A 32 12.32 -2.05 -9.00
C PHE A 32 11.60 -0.79 -9.48
N HIS A 33 10.34 -0.95 -9.91
CA HIS A 33 9.52 0.19 -10.28
C HIS A 33 9.10 1.00 -9.03
N LEU A 34 9.09 2.33 -9.14
CA LEU A 34 8.76 3.22 -8.02
C LEU A 34 7.39 2.92 -7.41
N SER A 35 6.40 2.53 -8.24
CA SER A 35 5.06 2.16 -7.76
C SER A 35 5.07 0.95 -6.83
N ILE A 36 5.96 -0.03 -7.04
CA ILE A 36 6.13 -1.20 -6.17
C ILE A 36 6.67 -0.76 -4.81
N ILE A 37 7.72 0.06 -4.82
CA ILE A 37 8.36 0.53 -3.59
C ILE A 37 7.41 1.39 -2.76
N LYS A 38 6.71 2.34 -3.40
CA LYS A 38 5.64 3.14 -2.77
C LYS A 38 4.56 2.24 -2.16
N ARG A 39 4.14 1.19 -2.89
CA ARG A 39 3.12 0.26 -2.41
C ARG A 39 3.59 -0.53 -1.19
N CYS A 40 4.85 -0.97 -1.16
CA CYS A 40 5.43 -1.66 -0.01
C CYS A 40 5.37 -0.78 1.26
N TYR A 41 5.79 0.48 1.18
CA TYR A 41 5.71 1.40 2.32
C TYR A 41 4.26 1.66 2.76
N LYS A 42 3.36 1.84 1.81
CA LYS A 42 1.93 2.02 2.09
C LYS A 42 1.35 0.80 2.81
N ASP A 43 1.56 -0.40 2.27
CA ASP A 43 1.03 -1.64 2.85
C ASP A 43 1.63 -1.90 4.24
N GLN A 44 2.92 -1.63 4.44
CA GLN A 44 3.56 -1.74 5.75
C GLN A 44 2.94 -0.79 6.77
N PHE A 45 2.75 0.47 6.40
CA PHE A 45 2.11 1.46 7.28
C PHE A 45 0.63 1.15 7.56
N ASP A 46 -0.13 0.71 6.54
CA ASP A 46 -1.55 0.41 6.69
C ASP A 46 -1.79 -0.86 7.55
N LEU A 47 -0.88 -1.85 7.49
CA LEU A 47 -0.99 -3.10 8.23
C LEU A 47 -0.36 -3.06 9.63
N LYS A 48 0.75 -2.34 9.79
CA LYS A 48 1.55 -2.34 11.03
C LYS A 48 1.60 -0.99 11.73
N HIS A 49 1.15 0.09 11.07
CA HIS A 49 1.30 1.47 11.54
C HIS A 49 2.75 1.82 11.90
N ASP A 50 3.70 1.21 11.18
CA ASP A 50 5.15 1.33 11.41
C ASP A 50 5.91 1.28 10.08
N ASP A 51 7.22 1.53 10.11
CA ASP A 51 8.13 1.43 8.97
C ASP A 51 8.72 0.01 8.83
N PHE A 52 9.55 -0.22 7.80
CA PHE A 52 10.36 -1.43 7.72
C PHE A 52 11.50 -1.38 8.74
N ALA A 53 11.74 -2.51 9.42
CA ALA A 53 12.79 -2.60 10.44
C ALA A 53 14.21 -2.40 9.88
N ASP A 54 14.42 -2.80 8.62
CA ASP A 54 15.68 -2.63 7.89
C ASP A 54 15.46 -2.71 6.37
N ASP A 55 16.50 -2.33 5.63
CA ASP A 55 16.52 -2.35 4.15
C ASP A 55 16.32 -3.75 3.56
N SER A 56 16.70 -4.81 4.29
CA SER A 56 16.57 -6.19 3.80
C SER A 56 15.10 -6.62 3.81
N ASN A 57 14.35 -6.24 4.84
CA ASN A 57 12.91 -6.47 4.93
C ASN A 57 12.15 -5.73 3.82
N LEU A 58 12.53 -4.49 3.53
CA LEU A 58 11.98 -3.73 2.40
C LEU A 58 12.29 -4.41 1.07
N LEU A 59 13.53 -4.86 0.86
CA LEU A 59 13.93 -5.56 -0.36
C LEU A 59 13.10 -6.84 -0.57
N VAL A 60 12.96 -7.66 0.48
CA VAL A 60 12.15 -8.87 0.44
C VAL A 60 10.68 -8.55 0.10
N ALA A 61 10.12 -7.51 0.70
CA ALA A 61 8.76 -7.07 0.40
C ALA A 61 8.60 -6.66 -1.08
N CYS A 62 9.55 -5.88 -1.61
CA CYS A 62 9.56 -5.48 -3.02
C CYS A 62 9.64 -6.69 -3.96
N MET A 63 10.52 -7.66 -3.65
CA MET A 63 10.65 -8.90 -4.43
C MET A 63 9.37 -9.73 -4.44
N ILE A 64 8.68 -9.85 -3.30
CA ILE A 64 7.43 -10.61 -3.19
C ILE A 64 6.35 -9.93 -4.04
N LEU A 65 6.16 -8.61 -3.87
CA LEU A 65 5.14 -7.85 -4.58
C LEU A 65 5.37 -7.88 -6.09
N GLN A 66 6.62 -7.70 -6.54
CA GLN A 66 6.98 -7.80 -7.95
C GLN A 66 6.63 -9.17 -8.53
N LYS A 67 6.99 -10.27 -7.84
CA LYS A 67 6.64 -11.63 -8.29
C LYS A 67 5.12 -11.87 -8.34
N GLN A 68 4.35 -11.24 -7.45
CA GLN A 68 2.88 -11.34 -7.48
C GLN A 68 2.31 -10.65 -8.71
N ILE A 69 2.79 -9.44 -9.02
CA ILE A 69 2.40 -8.69 -10.22
C ILE A 69 2.74 -9.48 -11.48
N GLU A 70 3.98 -9.97 -11.60
CA GLU A 70 4.41 -10.80 -12.72
C GLU A 70 3.57 -12.07 -12.87
N ARG A 71 3.14 -12.69 -11.77
CA ARG A 71 2.24 -13.85 -11.80
C ARG A 71 0.83 -13.48 -12.24
N ILE A 72 0.32 -12.31 -11.90
CA ILE A 72 -1.00 -11.84 -12.33
C ILE A 72 -0.97 -11.48 -13.82
N ASP A 73 0.05 -10.72 -14.25
CA ASP A 73 0.21 -10.29 -15.63
C ASP A 73 0.43 -11.48 -16.58
N ASN A 74 1.21 -12.48 -16.17
CA ASN A 74 1.38 -13.72 -16.92
C ASN A 74 0.17 -14.68 -16.84
N LYS A 75 -0.82 -14.41 -15.97
CA LYS A 75 -2.08 -15.18 -15.83
C LYS A 75 -3.30 -14.41 -16.32
N LYS A 76 -3.14 -13.52 -17.31
CA LYS A 76 -4.26 -12.79 -17.93
C LYS A 76 -5.37 -13.69 -18.54
N GLU A 77 -5.20 -15.01 -18.50
CA GLU A 77 -6.24 -16.01 -18.71
C GLU A 77 -6.42 -16.87 -17.43
N ASN A 78 -7.60 -16.80 -16.80
CA ASN A 78 -8.07 -17.60 -15.65
C ASN A 78 -7.88 -17.04 -14.22
N ILE A 79 -8.22 -15.78 -13.99
CA ILE A 79 -8.65 -15.37 -12.64
C ILE A 79 -10.09 -15.86 -12.45
N ILE A 80 -10.26 -17.05 -11.85
CA ILE A 80 -11.52 -17.41 -11.21
C ILE A 80 -11.60 -16.54 -9.96
N ILE A 81 -12.36 -15.45 -10.05
CA ILE A 81 -12.77 -14.67 -8.87
C ILE A 81 -13.66 -15.60 -8.04
N PRO A 82 -13.23 -16.05 -6.85
CA PRO A 82 -14.13 -16.79 -5.97
C PRO A 82 -15.25 -15.82 -5.59
N ASN A 83 -16.48 -16.14 -5.99
CA ASN A 83 -17.67 -15.39 -5.64
C ASN A 83 -17.93 -15.58 -4.14
N ILE A 84 -17.16 -14.88 -3.31
CA ILE A 84 -17.46 -14.72 -1.90
C ILE A 84 -18.63 -13.75 -1.86
N LYS A 85 -19.83 -14.27 -1.64
CA LYS A 85 -20.94 -13.44 -1.18
C LYS A 85 -20.50 -12.80 0.12
N MET A 86 -20.09 -11.54 0.04
CA MET A 86 -19.91 -10.68 1.19
C MET A 86 -21.30 -10.58 1.83
N ASN A 87 -21.51 -11.27 2.95
CA ASN A 87 -22.67 -10.97 3.77
C ASN A 87 -22.43 -9.56 4.31
N GLU A 88 -23.23 -8.62 3.81
CA GLU A 88 -23.32 -7.25 4.30
C GLU A 88 -23.77 -7.29 5.77
N THR A 89 -22.84 -7.42 6.71
CA THR A 89 -23.11 -7.00 8.09
C THR A 89 -23.18 -5.48 8.09
N HIS A 90 -24.42 -5.00 8.02
CA HIS A 90 -24.86 -3.61 8.04
C HIS A 90 -24.06 -2.74 9.01
N LEU A 91 -23.35 -1.75 8.48
CA LEU A 91 -22.88 -0.58 9.22
C LEU A 91 -23.75 0.61 8.84
N ARG A 92 -24.94 0.71 9.46
CA ARG A 92 -25.75 1.94 9.44
C ARG A 92 -26.90 1.94 10.46
N GLU A 93 -26.62 2.39 11.68
CA GLU A 93 -27.56 3.14 12.55
C GLU A 93 -26.68 4.10 13.38
N GLN A 94 -26.43 5.34 12.93
CA GLN A 94 -27.17 6.58 13.22
C GLN A 94 -27.46 6.89 14.71
N THR A 95 -26.86 8.01 15.14
CA THR A 95 -27.31 9.00 16.14
C THR A 95 -27.42 8.61 17.62
N GLY A 96 -26.70 9.32 18.49
CA GLY A 96 -27.09 9.46 19.91
C GLY A 96 -25.97 9.77 20.91
N ILE A 97 -25.63 11.07 21.05
CA ILE A 97 -25.26 11.77 22.31
C ILE A 97 -24.58 10.94 23.43
N CYS A 98 -23.29 11.16 23.67
CA CYS A 98 -22.72 11.03 25.02
C CYS A 98 -22.38 12.45 25.50
N SER A 99 -23.34 13.08 26.18
CA SER A 99 -23.08 14.31 26.91
C SER A 99 -22.51 13.94 28.27
N SER A 100 -21.27 14.36 28.49
CA SER A 100 -20.67 14.56 29.80
C SER A 100 -21.53 15.53 30.61
N THR A 101 -21.92 15.16 31.83
CA THR A 101 -22.27 16.17 32.84
C THR A 101 -21.87 15.67 34.22
N TYR A 102 -21.00 16.43 34.85
CA TYR A 102 -20.73 16.43 36.28
C TYR A 102 -22.00 16.78 37.05
N ILE A 103 -22.37 15.96 38.04
CA ILE A 103 -22.73 16.39 39.42
C ILE A 103 -22.27 15.27 40.36
#